data_AF-K3X454-F1
#
_entry.id   AF-K3X454-F1
#
_cell.length_a   1.000
_cell.length_b   1.000
_cell.length_c   1.000
_cell.angle_alpha   90.00
_cell.angle_beta   90.00
_cell.angle_gamma   90.00
#
_symmetry.space_group_name_H-M   'P 1'
#
loop_
_entity.id
_entity.type
_entity.pdbx_description
1 polymer ?
#
loop_
_entity_poly.entity_id
_entity_poly.type
_entity_poly.pdbx_seq_one_letter_code
_entity_poly.pdbx_strand_id
1 'polypeptide(L)'
;MLWPREEFHAAYGQIKHDGIKSGGCSVLVLVAMDVDALCACEILTSLFKADFLSYSLLAVRGYDDILRIREARIRDEQGNVKQSELRSVVNMSGYVSTENRSRRNRVPERGPL
;
A
#
# COMPACT_ATOMS: atom_id res chain seq x y z
N MET A 1 5.93 8.82 1.37
CA MET A 1 7.38 8.76 1.60
C MET A 1 7.85 7.43 1.04
N LEU A 2 8.90 7.41 0.22
CA LEU A 2 9.49 6.15 -0.25
C LEU A 2 10.56 5.76 0.77
N TRP A 3 10.49 4.56 1.32
CA TRP A 3 11.43 4.10 2.33
C TRP A 3 12.64 3.45 1.65
N PRO A 4 13.88 3.87 1.98
CA PRO A 4 15.06 3.17 1.51
C PRO A 4 15.19 1.81 2.21
N ARG A 5 15.93 0.87 1.61
CA ARG A 5 16.03 -0.51 2.08
C ARG A 5 16.54 -0.61 3.52
N GLU A 6 17.42 0.30 3.89
CA GLU A 6 18.05 0.41 5.20
C GLU A 6 17.03 0.75 6.29
N GLU A 7 15.92 1.39 5.92
CA GLU A 7 14.90 1.88 6.84
C GLU A 7 13.63 1.02 6.86
N PHE A 8 13.63 -0.16 6.21
CA PHE A 8 12.47 -1.06 6.24
C PHE A 8 12.08 -1.50 7.65
N HIS A 9 13.05 -1.57 8.57
CA HIS A 9 12.76 -1.83 9.98
C HIS A 9 11.91 -0.71 10.60
N ALA A 10 12.23 0.55 10.30
CA ALA A 10 11.46 1.69 10.79
C ALA A 10 10.07 1.76 10.13
N ALA A 11 9.97 1.44 8.83
CA ALA A 11 8.68 1.32 8.14
C ALA A 11 7.79 0.26 8.79
N TYR A 12 8.34 -0.94 9.07
CA TYR A 12 7.61 -2.00 9.76
C TYR A 12 7.23 -1.61 11.19
N GLY A 13 8.11 -0.91 11.90
CA GLY A 13 7.82 -0.34 13.23
C GLY A 13 6.62 0.61 13.22
N GLN A 14 6.48 1.44 12.18
CA GLN A 14 5.29 2.30 12.02
C GLN A 14 4.03 1.47 11.76
N ILE A 15 4.08 0.49 10.85
CA ILE A 15 2.95 -0.40 10.57
C ILE A 15 2.50 -1.11 11.85
N LYS A 16 3.44 -1.63 12.65
CA LYS A 16 3.16 -2.28 13.93
C LYS A 16 2.53 -1.32 14.93
N HIS A 17 3.08 -0.11 15.05
CA HIS A 17 2.57 0.92 15.96
C HIS A 17 1.13 1.33 15.62
N ASP A 18 0.86 1.57 14.34
CA ASP A 18 -0.47 1.89 13.83
C ASP A 18 -1.42 0.70 13.95
N GLY A 19 -0.85 -0.50 13.80
CA GLY A 19 -1.55 -1.77 13.86
C GLY A 19 -2.13 -2.10 15.23
N ILE A 20 -1.35 -1.87 16.30
CA ILE A 20 -1.69 -2.19 17.69
C ILE A 20 -2.59 -1.13 18.33
N LYS A 21 -2.44 0.15 17.94
CA LYS A 21 -3.23 1.25 18.51
C LYS A 21 -4.73 1.19 18.18
N SER A 22 -5.10 0.52 17.09
CA SER A 22 -6.49 0.28 16.72
C SER A 22 -6.91 -1.08 17.25
N GLY A 23 -7.93 -1.15 18.12
CA GLY A 23 -8.53 -2.41 18.58
C GLY A 23 -9.33 -3.17 17.51
N GLY A 24 -8.93 -3.10 16.24
CA GLY A 24 -9.64 -3.60 15.06
C GLY A 24 -8.71 -3.96 13.89
N CYS A 25 -9.27 -4.16 12.68
CA CYS A 25 -8.50 -4.58 11.51
C CYS A 25 -7.71 -3.40 10.92
N SER A 26 -6.44 -3.30 11.29
CA SER A 26 -5.65 -2.08 11.11
C SER A 26 -4.79 -2.05 9.85
N VAL A 27 -4.45 -3.22 9.28
CA VAL A 27 -3.58 -3.33 8.09
C VAL A 27 -4.32 -3.98 6.91
N LEU A 28 -4.39 -3.28 5.77
CA LEU A 28 -4.85 -3.84 4.50
C LEU A 28 -3.67 -4.18 3.61
N VAL A 29 -3.58 -5.43 3.16
CA VAL A 29 -2.57 -5.89 2.23
C VAL A 29 -3.23 -6.19 0.88
N LEU A 30 -2.82 -5.46 -0.15
CA LEU A 30 -3.22 -5.66 -1.53
C LEU A 30 -2.13 -6.47 -2.25
N VAL A 31 -2.52 -7.63 -2.77
CA VAL A 31 -1.57 -8.62 -3.32
C VAL A 31 -1.88 -8.86 -4.79
N ALA A 32 -0.89 -8.69 -5.67
CA ALA A 32 -1.05 -9.08 -7.06
C ALA A 32 -1.13 -10.60 -7.20
N MET A 33 -1.81 -11.10 -8.23
CA MET A 33 -1.86 -12.54 -8.55
C MET A 33 -0.57 -13.07 -9.21
N ASP A 34 0.59 -12.55 -8.79
CA ASP A 34 1.92 -12.94 -9.26
C ASP A 34 2.61 -13.80 -8.19
N VAL A 35 3.46 -14.72 -8.62
CA VAL A 35 4.16 -15.66 -7.72
C VAL A 35 5.01 -14.90 -6.69
N ASP A 36 5.74 -13.88 -7.14
CA ASP A 36 6.60 -13.07 -6.25
C ASP A 36 5.76 -12.32 -5.18
N ALA A 37 4.66 -11.70 -5.60
CA ALA A 37 3.76 -11.00 -4.69
C ALA A 37 3.12 -11.94 -3.66
N LEU A 38 2.75 -13.16 -4.06
CA LEU A 38 2.20 -14.17 -3.14
C LEU A 38 3.26 -14.66 -2.14
N CYS A 39 4.49 -14.91 -2.59
CA CYS A 39 5.59 -15.30 -1.71
C CYS A 39 5.95 -14.18 -0.72
N ALA A 40 6.08 -12.94 -1.19
CA ALA A 40 6.33 -11.79 -0.34
C ALA A 40 5.19 -11.55 0.66
N CYS A 41 3.95 -11.74 0.22
CA CYS A 41 2.78 -11.67 1.07
C CYS A 41 2.84 -12.69 2.20
N GLU A 42 3.21 -13.94 1.91
CA GLU A 42 3.25 -14.99 2.93
C GLU A 42 4.34 -14.74 3.98
N ILE A 43 5.50 -14.21 3.57
CA ILE A 43 6.52 -13.77 4.52
C ILE A 43 5.98 -12.66 5.42
N LEU A 44 5.31 -11.65 4.84
CA LEU A 44 4.78 -10.52 5.59
C LEU A 44 3.64 -10.91 6.54
N THR A 45 2.72 -11.76 6.10
CA THR A 45 1.60 -12.22 6.95
C THR A 45 2.11 -13.10 8.08
N SER A 46 3.17 -13.89 7.87
CA SER A 46 3.84 -14.62 8.95
C SER A 46 4.41 -13.68 10.01
N LEU A 47 5.01 -12.55 9.61
CA LEU A 47 5.49 -11.52 10.55
C LEU A 47 4.32 -10.89 11.32
N PHE A 48 3.23 -10.54 10.64
CA PHE A 48 2.04 -9.99 11.29
C PHE A 48 1.42 -10.95 12.31
N LYS A 49 1.36 -12.25 11.99
CA LYS A 49 0.88 -13.28 12.94
C LYS A 49 1.79 -13.37 14.18
N ALA A 50 3.11 -13.35 13.98
CA ALA A 50 4.06 -13.38 15.09
C ALA A 50 3.95 -12.15 16.01
N ASP A 51 3.59 -11.00 15.44
CA ASP A 51 3.37 -9.74 16.16
C ASP A 51 1.90 -9.51 16.60
N PHE A 52 1.02 -10.50 16.41
CA PHE A 52 -0.42 -10.42 16.74
C PHE A 52 -1.15 -9.22 16.10
N LEU A 53 -0.74 -8.84 14.89
CA LEU A 53 -1.35 -7.75 14.13
C LEU A 53 -2.57 -8.26 13.35
N SER A 54 -3.70 -7.56 13.47
CA SER A 54 -4.90 -7.83 12.68
C SER A 54 -4.75 -7.27 11.26
N TYR A 55 -4.86 -8.12 10.26
CA TYR A 55 -4.72 -7.73 8.86
C TYR A 55 -5.84 -8.30 7.96
N SER A 56 -6.10 -7.62 6.84
CA SER A 56 -7.02 -8.05 5.79
C SER A 56 -6.27 -8.19 4.47
N LEU A 57 -6.46 -9.29 3.78
CA LEU A 57 -5.83 -9.58 2.49
C LEU A 57 -6.84 -9.42 1.36
N LEU A 58 -6.46 -8.69 0.31
CA LEU A 58 -7.23 -8.60 -0.92
C LEU A 58 -6.33 -8.88 -2.12
N ALA A 59 -6.71 -9.87 -2.92
CA ALA A 59 -6.07 -10.12 -4.21
C ALA A 59 -6.55 -9.07 -5.23
N VAL A 60 -5.60 -8.53 -6.00
CA VAL A 60 -5.86 -7.57 -7.09
C VAL A 60 -5.29 -8.12 -8.39
N ARG A 61 -6.06 -8.03 -9.47
CA ARG A 61 -5.61 -8.42 -10.83
C ARG A 61 -5.06 -7.25 -11.61
N GLY A 62 -5.52 -6.04 -11.31
CA GLY A 62 -5.14 -4.85 -12.05
C GLY A 62 -5.50 -3.57 -11.31
N TYR A 63 -5.24 -2.44 -11.97
CA TYR A 63 -5.47 -1.12 -11.41
C TYR A 63 -6.95 -0.82 -11.13
N ASP A 64 -7.86 -1.34 -11.97
CA ASP A 64 -9.31 -1.21 -11.76
C ASP A 64 -9.76 -1.78 -10.41
N ASP A 65 -9.17 -2.90 -9.99
CA ASP A 65 -9.48 -3.49 -8.69
C ASP A 65 -9.01 -2.60 -7.54
N ILE A 66 -7.83 -1.97 -7.69
CA ILE A 66 -7.31 -1.03 -6.69
C ILE A 66 -8.23 0.19 -6.58
N LEU A 67 -8.71 0.73 -7.70
CA LEU A 67 -9.67 1.85 -7.72
C LEU A 67 -10.98 1.46 -7.03
N ARG A 68 -11.53 0.29 -7.35
CA ARG A 68 -12.75 -0.23 -6.71
C ARG A 68 -12.57 -0.45 -5.21
N ILE A 69 -11.44 -1.02 -4.79
CA ILE A 69 -11.15 -1.22 -3.36
C ILE A 69 -11.01 0.11 -2.63
N ARG A 70 -10.37 1.10 -3.27
CA ARG A 70 -10.30 2.46 -2.74
C ARG A 70 -11.70 3.04 -2.56
N GLU A 71 -12.58 2.91 -3.53
CA GLU A 71 -13.95 3.41 -3.40
C GLU A 71 -14.73 2.65 -2.33
N ALA A 72 -14.66 1.32 -2.30
CA ALA A 72 -15.44 0.48 -1.40
C ALA A 72 -14.99 0.56 0.07
N ARG A 73 -13.67 0.67 0.33
CA ARG A 73 -13.10 0.64 1.69
C ARG A 73 -12.65 1.99 2.20
N ILE A 74 -12.27 2.93 1.33
CA ILE A 74 -11.71 4.24 1.73
C ILE A 74 -12.73 5.36 1.57
N ARG A 75 -13.72 5.27 0.67
CA ARG A 75 -14.76 6.30 0.50
C ARG A 75 -16.14 5.78 0.91
N ASP A 76 -16.96 6.66 1.43
CA ASP A 76 -18.39 6.39 1.65
C ASP A 76 -19.20 6.81 0.42
N GLU A 77 -20.48 6.43 0.35
CA GLU A 77 -21.41 6.80 -0.74
C GLU A 77 -21.50 8.32 -0.96
N GLN A 78 -21.16 9.12 0.06
CA GLN A 78 -21.15 10.58 0.03
C GLN A 78 -19.79 11.19 -0.36
N GLY A 79 -18.82 10.37 -0.78
CA GLY A 79 -17.47 10.81 -1.20
C GLY A 79 -16.52 11.16 -0.04
N ASN A 80 -17.00 11.12 1.19
CA ASN A 80 -16.21 11.29 2.40
C ASN A 80 -15.27 10.09 2.60
N VAL A 81 -14.10 10.31 3.20
CA VAL A 81 -13.22 9.20 3.57
C VAL A 81 -13.95 8.41 4.66
N LYS A 82 -14.33 7.17 4.36
CA LYS A 82 -14.75 6.22 5.41
C LYS A 82 -13.58 6.18 6.39
N GLN A 83 -13.80 6.63 7.62
CA GLN A 83 -12.91 6.32 8.74
C GLN A 83 -13.01 4.82 9.01
N SER A 84 -12.61 4.01 8.04
CA SER A 84 -12.27 2.63 8.28
C SER A 84 -11.06 2.65 9.21
N GLU A 85 -11.03 1.72 10.16
CA GLU A 85 -9.90 1.47 11.07
C GLU A 85 -8.58 1.14 10.33
N LEU A 86 -8.63 1.06 9.00
CA LEU A 86 -7.52 0.90 8.09
C LEU A 86 -6.57 2.11 8.15
N ARG A 87 -5.46 1.91 8.85
CA ARG A 87 -4.38 2.90 9.02
C ARG A 87 -3.22 2.67 8.07
N SER A 88 -2.94 1.41 7.75
CA SER A 88 -1.81 1.02 6.90
C SER A 88 -2.29 0.23 5.68
N VAL A 89 -1.86 0.65 4.49
CA VAL A 89 -2.10 -0.06 3.22
C VAL A 89 -0.76 -0.48 2.63
N VAL A 90 -0.56 -1.78 2.48
CA VAL A 90 0.62 -2.36 1.83
C VAL A 90 0.20 -2.87 0.46
N ASN A 91 0.79 -2.33 -0.60
CA ASN A 91 0.56 -2.80 -1.96
C ASN A 91 1.78 -3.58 -2.45
N MET A 92 1.58 -4.86 -2.78
CA MET A 92 2.60 -5.74 -3.35
C MET A 92 2.45 -5.91 -4.86
N SER A 93 1.69 -5.04 -5.51
CA SER A 93 1.54 -5.04 -6.96
C SER A 93 2.61 -4.17 -7.64
N GLY A 94 3.19 -4.70 -8.72
CA GLY A 94 4.05 -3.95 -9.64
C GLY A 94 3.31 -2.89 -10.47
N TYR A 95 1.98 -2.78 -10.37
CA TYR A 95 1.20 -1.74 -11.05
C TYR A 95 1.42 -0.37 -10.39
N VAL A 96 2.53 0.28 -10.72
CA VAL A 96 2.74 1.70 -10.46
C VAL A 96 1.93 2.48 -11.48
N SER A 97 1.00 3.32 -11.02
CA SER A 97 0.32 4.30 -11.87
C SER A 97 1.36 5.16 -12.59
N THR A 98 1.45 4.99 -13.91
CA THR A 98 2.36 5.76 -14.79
C THR A 98 1.89 7.20 -15.02
N GLU A 99 0.82 7.64 -14.35
CA GLU A 99 0.17 8.93 -14.61
C GLU A 99 0.98 10.13 -14.09
N ASN A 100 2.07 9.91 -13.34
CA ASN A 100 2.97 10.98 -12.86
C ASN A 100 4.34 11.05 -13.56
N ARG A 101 4.61 10.24 -14.59
CA ARG A 101 5.91 10.32 -15.30
C ARG A 101 6.00 11.50 -16.29
N SER A 102 4.87 11.98 -16.81
CA SER A 102 4.85 13.10 -17.78
C SER A 102 5.14 14.48 -17.19
N ARG A 103 5.25 14.64 -15.86
CA ARG A 103 5.62 15.93 -15.24
C ARG A 103 7.08 16.02 -14.77
N ARG A 104 7.83 14.92 -14.70
CA ARG A 104 9.23 14.92 -14.20
C ARG A 104 10.31 15.05 -15.28
N ASN A 105 9.96 14.91 -16.56
CA ASN A 105 10.91 14.96 -17.67
C ASN A 105 10.90 16.27 -18.48
N ARG A 106 10.51 17.41 -17.88
CA ARG A 106 10.90 18.72 -18.43
C ARG A 106 12.27 19.12 -17.85
N VAL A 107 13.32 18.62 -18.49
CA VAL A 107 14.67 19.19 -18.41
C VAL A 107 14.58 20.62 -18.95
N PRO A 108 15.14 21.66 -18.30
CA PRO A 108 15.27 22.96 -18.92
C PRO A 108 16.28 22.82 -20.05
N GLU A 109 15.83 22.91 -21.29
CA GLU A 109 16.74 23.05 -22.44
C GLU A 109 17.59 24.30 -22.20
N ARG A 110 18.89 24.08 -21.97
CA ARG A 110 19.88 25.15 -22.05
C ARG A 110 19.86 25.62 -23.50
N GLY A 111 19.50 26.89 -23.70
CA GLY A 111 19.49 27.52 -25.02
C GLY A 111 20.89 27.47 -25.67
N PRO A 112 20.94 27.49 -27.01
CA PRO A 112 22.20 27.45 -27.73
C PRO A 112 23.00 28.75 -27.49
N LEU A 113 24.32 28.56 -27.41
CA LEU A 113 25.37 29.58 -27.27
C LEU A 113 25.38 30.57 -28.44
#